data_AF-A0A920SN18-F1
#
_entry.id   AF-A0A920SN18-F1
#
_cell.length_a   1.000
_cell.length_b   1.000
_cell.length_c   1.000
_cell.angle_alpha   90.00
_cell.angle_beta   90.00
_cell.angle_gamma   90.00
#
_symmetry.space_group_name_H-M   'P 1'
#
loop_
_entity.id
_entity.type
_entity.pdbx_description
1 polymer ?
#
loop_
_entity_poly.entity_id
_entity_poly.type
_entity_poly.pdbx_seq_one_letter_code
_entity_poly.pdbx_strand_id
1 'polypeptide(L)'
;MTRSISLNQHSCEFVIKTILAIFFWLPLAGSAQDVGDTIQVDSSVVSAGYDLAGITVRVARPVLTTGGASAVVLELDSLGALPAPSMEEVLRAMPLLVIRKNSRGESQPALRGSEERQIGIFLDGIPITIGWDHRSDMSIVPMTGAQSVRVVRGSSSVLYGPNTIGGVIEVDIARGPSRPIPEAPVSLGLSLEEAGGTSLSATVARSIEVPNANLVIRAGAGHRANRGYSALLSCRRCSTS
;
A
#
# COMPACT_ATOMS: atom_id res chain seq x y z
N MET A 1 -43.87 -26.47 8.74
CA MET A 1 -43.13 -27.32 9.71
C MET A 1 -41.99 -26.50 10.26
N THR A 2 -42.22 -25.83 11.39
CA THR A 2 -41.20 -25.03 12.08
C THR A 2 -41.56 -25.11 13.57
N ARG A 3 -40.78 -25.83 14.38
CA ARG A 3 -40.91 -25.83 15.84
C ARG A 3 -39.71 -25.10 16.42
N SER A 4 -40.00 -23.93 16.99
CA SER A 4 -39.14 -23.15 17.87
C SER A 4 -38.77 -23.98 19.10
N ILE A 5 -37.48 -24.10 19.40
CA ILE A 5 -36.99 -24.70 20.65
C ILE A 5 -36.85 -23.56 21.67
N SER A 6 -37.78 -23.48 22.62
CA SER A 6 -37.62 -22.68 23.83
C SER A 6 -36.70 -23.44 24.80
N LEU A 7 -35.47 -22.97 24.98
CA LEU A 7 -34.59 -23.48 26.04
C LEU A 7 -34.86 -22.72 27.34
N ASN A 8 -35.06 -23.53 28.37
CA ASN A 8 -35.61 -23.21 29.68
C ASN A 8 -34.59 -22.46 30.57
N GLN A 9 -35.07 -21.47 31.32
CA GLN A 9 -34.28 -20.51 32.12
C GLN A 9 -33.40 -21.18 33.21
N HIS A 10 -33.70 -22.41 33.60
CA HIS A 10 -32.99 -23.11 34.69
C HIS A 10 -31.62 -23.68 34.32
N SER A 11 -31.30 -23.85 33.04
CA SER A 11 -29.99 -24.39 32.62
C SER A 11 -28.88 -23.32 32.61
N CYS A 12 -29.24 -22.03 32.61
CA CYS A 12 -28.26 -20.94 32.48
C CYS A 12 -27.54 -20.63 33.82
N GLU A 13 -28.26 -20.67 34.94
CA GLU A 13 -27.66 -20.42 36.27
C GLU A 13 -26.63 -21.48 36.67
N PHE A 14 -26.84 -22.74 36.28
CA PHE A 14 -25.96 -23.84 36.68
C PHE A 14 -24.60 -23.77 35.95
N VAL A 15 -24.61 -23.35 34.68
CA VAL A 15 -23.40 -23.17 33.86
C VAL A 15 -22.59 -21.96 34.34
N ILE A 16 -23.24 -20.87 34.74
CA ILE A 16 -22.56 -19.66 35.24
C ILE A 16 -21.91 -19.94 36.62
N LYS A 17 -22.59 -20.67 37.52
CA LYS A 17 -22.04 -21.04 38.83
C LYS A 17 -20.86 -22.01 38.74
N THR A 18 -20.82 -22.89 37.74
CA THR A 18 -19.69 -23.82 37.54
C THR A 18 -18.45 -23.13 36.95
N ILE A 19 -18.62 -22.16 36.05
CA ILE A 19 -17.49 -21.39 35.49
C ILE A 19 -16.83 -20.50 36.56
N LEU A 20 -17.61 -19.92 37.48
CA LEU A 20 -17.10 -19.02 38.51
C LEU A 20 -16.38 -19.76 39.66
N ALA A 21 -16.74 -21.01 39.94
CA ALA A 21 -16.06 -21.86 40.93
C ALA A 21 -14.67 -22.34 40.46
N ILE A 22 -14.46 -22.50 39.14
CA ILE A 22 -13.18 -22.90 38.55
C ILE A 22 -12.15 -21.75 38.62
N PHE A 23 -12.60 -20.50 38.55
CA PHE A 23 -11.70 -19.33 38.67
C PHE A 23 -11.21 -19.08 40.10
N PHE A 24 -11.91 -19.60 41.12
CA PHE A 24 -11.55 -19.43 42.54
C PHE A 24 -10.49 -20.43 43.04
N TRP A 25 -10.22 -21.50 42.29
CA TRP A 25 -9.27 -22.57 42.67
C TRP A 25 -7.97 -22.56 41.85
N LEU A 26 -7.75 -21.57 40.99
CA LEU A 26 -6.44 -21.38 40.36
C LEU A 26 -5.51 -20.71 41.38
N PRO A 27 -4.41 -21.36 41.80
CA PRO A 27 -3.46 -20.71 42.68
C PRO A 27 -2.83 -19.58 41.88
N LEU A 28 -3.13 -18.34 42.28
CA LEU A 28 -2.39 -17.19 41.83
C LEU A 28 -1.00 -17.29 42.47
N ALA A 29 -0.10 -18.05 41.83
CA ALA A 29 1.32 -18.04 42.14
C ALA A 29 1.85 -16.66 41.73
N GLY A 30 1.64 -15.68 42.61
CA GLY A 30 2.29 -14.38 42.55
C GLY A 30 3.79 -14.61 42.65
N SER A 31 4.45 -14.64 41.51
CA SER A 31 5.90 -14.47 41.45
C SER A 31 6.16 -13.00 41.76
N ALA A 32 6.45 -12.69 43.02
CA ALA A 32 7.09 -11.43 43.38
C ALA A 32 8.46 -11.43 42.69
N GLN A 33 8.57 -10.78 41.53
CA GLN A 33 9.87 -10.46 40.96
C GLN A 33 10.40 -9.25 41.73
N ASP A 34 11.12 -9.53 42.81
CA ASP A 34 12.07 -8.59 43.39
C ASP A 34 13.22 -8.43 42.40
N VAL A 35 13.02 -7.57 41.40
CA VAL A 35 14.11 -7.09 40.56
C VAL A 35 14.70 -5.90 41.29
N GLY A 36 15.74 -6.17 42.07
CA GLY A 36 16.65 -5.14 42.56
C GLY A 36 17.26 -4.43 41.35
N ASP A 37 16.66 -3.31 40.96
CA ASP A 37 17.23 -2.41 39.96
C ASP A 37 18.35 -1.61 40.62
N THR A 38 19.54 -2.18 40.54
CA THR A 38 20.78 -1.40 40.68
C THR A 38 21.71 -1.85 39.57
N ILE A 39 21.40 -1.44 38.33
CA ILE A 39 22.43 -1.37 37.30
C ILE A 39 23.46 -0.35 37.80
N GLN A 40 24.55 -0.85 38.39
CA GLN A 40 25.77 -0.08 38.56
C GLN A 40 26.24 0.31 37.16
N VAL A 41 26.14 1.61 36.85
CA VAL A 41 26.73 2.19 35.64
C VAL A 41 28.23 2.09 35.81
N ASP A 42 28.82 1.01 35.30
CA ASP A 42 30.27 0.88 35.19
C ASP A 42 30.73 1.76 34.02
N SER A 43 30.83 3.06 34.28
CA SER A 43 31.35 4.05 33.34
C SER A 43 32.89 4.04 33.25
N SER A 44 33.55 2.94 33.59
CA SER A 44 35.03 2.91 33.67
C SER A 44 35.74 1.96 32.69
N VAL A 45 35.02 1.22 31.84
CA VAL A 45 35.66 0.35 30.83
C VAL A 45 35.57 0.97 29.43
N VAL A 46 36.62 1.71 29.07
CA VAL A 46 37.18 1.85 27.70
C VAL A 46 36.23 2.50 26.67
N SER A 47 36.30 3.81 26.40
CA SER A 47 37.36 4.49 25.63
C SER A 47 37.81 3.80 24.33
N ALA A 48 37.01 2.91 23.73
CA ALA A 48 37.09 2.64 22.31
C ALA A 48 36.03 3.52 21.65
N GLY A 49 36.42 4.74 21.28
CA GLY A 49 35.59 5.59 20.43
C GLY A 49 35.27 4.81 19.17
N TYR A 50 34.04 4.32 19.04
CA TYR A 50 33.51 3.90 17.75
C TYR A 50 33.36 5.17 16.92
N ASP A 51 34.36 5.41 16.07
CA ASP A 51 34.21 6.32 14.95
C ASP A 51 33.22 5.66 13.98
N LEU A 52 31.94 5.87 14.25
CA LEU A 52 30.88 5.50 13.33
C LEU A 52 31.14 6.31 12.07
N ALA A 53 31.66 5.65 11.03
CA ALA A 53 31.80 6.24 9.72
C ALA A 53 30.47 6.94 9.37
N GLY A 54 30.51 8.27 9.22
CA GLY A 54 29.30 9.06 9.09
C GLY A 54 28.39 8.47 8.03
N ILE A 55 27.19 8.05 8.41
CA ILE A 55 26.18 7.56 7.48
C ILE A 55 25.75 8.78 6.67
N THR A 56 26.42 8.99 5.54
CA THR A 56 26.06 10.05 4.60
C THR A 56 24.79 9.60 3.90
N VAL A 57 23.64 9.97 4.46
CA VAL A 57 22.35 9.78 3.81
C VAL A 57 22.30 10.73 2.62
N ARG A 58 22.85 10.30 1.48
CA ARG A 58 22.64 10.96 0.20
C ARG A 58 21.22 10.63 -0.24
N VAL A 59 20.29 11.52 0.09
CA VAL A 59 19.00 11.53 -0.62
C VAL A 59 19.31 11.98 -2.03
N ALA A 60 19.45 11.03 -2.95
CA ALA A 60 19.41 11.34 -4.36
C ALA A 60 18.04 11.98 -4.60
N ARG A 61 17.99 13.30 -4.75
CA ARG A 61 16.82 13.93 -5.35
C ARG A 61 16.87 13.48 -6.80
N PRO A 62 16.03 12.52 -7.23
CA PRO A 62 16.14 12.03 -8.59
C PRO A 62 15.91 13.25 -9.50
N VAL A 63 16.80 13.44 -10.48
CA VAL A 63 16.75 14.57 -11.43
C VAL A 63 15.59 14.33 -12.39
N LEU A 64 14.38 14.46 -11.87
CA LEU A 64 13.14 14.19 -12.58
C LEU A 64 12.36 15.48 -12.83
N THR A 65 12.93 16.59 -12.37
CA THR A 65 12.31 17.91 -12.39
C THR A 65 13.35 18.93 -12.85
N THR A 66 13.31 19.32 -14.11
CA THR A 66 13.94 20.57 -14.56
C THR A 66 12.98 21.72 -14.28
N GLY A 67 13.45 22.78 -13.63
CA GLY A 67 12.72 24.07 -13.59
C GLY A 67 11.44 24.14 -12.74
N GLY A 68 11.42 23.65 -11.50
CA GLY A 68 10.31 23.92 -10.56
C GLY A 68 9.13 22.94 -10.63
N ALA A 69 9.23 21.88 -11.42
CA ALA A 69 8.36 20.71 -11.29
C ALA A 69 8.49 20.11 -9.88
N SER A 70 7.39 19.67 -9.28
CA SER A 70 7.45 18.88 -8.03
C SER A 70 7.16 17.42 -8.38
N ALA A 71 7.77 16.49 -7.68
CA ALA A 71 7.51 15.07 -7.85
C ALA A 71 7.02 14.50 -6.51
N VAL A 72 5.99 13.66 -6.57
CA VAL A 72 5.53 12.85 -5.45
C VAL A 72 5.86 11.41 -5.79
N VAL A 73 6.60 10.75 -4.93
CA VAL A 73 6.92 9.32 -5.03
C VAL A 73 6.11 8.61 -3.95
N LEU A 74 5.40 7.57 -4.36
CA LEU A 74 4.67 6.68 -3.47
C LEU A 74 5.24 5.27 -3.65
N GLU A 75 5.88 4.78 -2.60
CA GLU A 75 6.35 3.40 -2.56
C GLU A 75 5.19 2.49 -2.17
N LEU A 76 5.01 1.38 -2.89
CA LEU A 76 3.88 0.48 -2.62
C LEU A 76 3.98 -0.21 -1.27
N ASP A 77 5.20 -0.50 -0.83
CA ASP A 77 5.46 -1.07 0.51
C ASP A 77 4.98 -0.12 1.63
N SER A 78 4.86 1.18 1.35
CA SER A 78 4.39 2.19 2.31
C SER A 78 2.87 2.27 2.42
N LEU A 79 2.13 1.72 1.44
CA LEU A 79 0.68 1.89 1.36
C LEU A 79 -0.13 1.04 2.34
N GLY A 80 0.52 0.17 3.12
CA GLY A 80 -0.16 -0.68 4.10
C GLY A 80 -1.09 -1.69 3.42
N ALA A 81 -0.59 -2.90 3.19
CA ALA A 81 -1.35 -4.11 2.84
C ALA A 81 -2.59 -3.93 1.94
N LEU A 82 -2.51 -3.12 0.86
CA LEU A 82 -3.48 -3.20 -0.23
C LEU A 82 -3.16 -4.47 -1.03
N PRO A 83 -4.02 -5.49 -1.06
CA PRO A 83 -3.76 -6.69 -1.83
C PRO A 83 -4.13 -6.49 -3.29
N ALA A 84 -3.20 -6.85 -4.16
CA ALA A 84 -3.32 -6.73 -5.61
C ALA A 84 -3.85 -5.35 -6.08
N PRO A 85 -3.34 -4.18 -5.65
CA PRO A 85 -3.97 -2.91 -5.99
C PRO A 85 -3.93 -2.69 -7.51
N SER A 86 -4.99 -2.10 -8.08
CA SER A 86 -4.94 -1.56 -9.44
C SER A 86 -4.28 -0.18 -9.40
N MET A 87 -3.77 0.29 -10.54
CA MET A 87 -3.17 1.62 -10.65
C MET A 87 -4.14 2.71 -10.18
N GLU A 88 -5.43 2.61 -10.53
CA GLU A 88 -6.44 3.57 -10.08
C GLU A 88 -6.50 3.70 -8.55
N GLU A 89 -6.34 2.60 -7.82
CA GLU A 89 -6.47 2.56 -6.36
C GLU A 89 -5.23 3.17 -5.69
N VAL A 90 -4.04 2.84 -6.22
CA VAL A 90 -2.79 3.45 -5.78
C VAL A 90 -2.80 4.96 -6.00
N LEU A 91 -3.27 5.41 -7.16
CA LEU A 91 -3.32 6.84 -7.49
C LEU A 91 -4.42 7.58 -6.73
N ARG A 92 -5.49 6.91 -6.31
CA ARG A 92 -6.53 7.49 -5.44
C ARG A 92 -5.99 7.83 -4.04
N ALA A 93 -5.00 7.08 -3.56
CA ALA A 93 -4.32 7.38 -2.31
C ALA A 93 -3.44 8.64 -2.40
N MET A 94 -3.16 9.16 -3.60
CA MET A 94 -2.33 10.35 -3.79
C MET A 94 -3.16 11.63 -3.70
N PRO A 95 -2.78 12.61 -2.86
CA PRO A 95 -3.57 13.83 -2.63
C PRO A 95 -3.60 14.80 -3.82
N LEU A 96 -2.78 14.57 -4.85
CA LEU A 96 -2.66 15.47 -6.00
C LEU A 96 -3.48 15.04 -7.22
N LEU A 97 -3.98 13.80 -7.23
CA LEU A 97 -4.65 13.20 -8.36
C LEU A 97 -6.14 13.00 -8.08
N VAL A 98 -6.94 13.18 -9.12
CA VAL A 98 -8.36 12.84 -9.10
C VAL A 98 -8.61 11.82 -10.19
N ILE A 99 -9.14 10.66 -9.81
CA ILE A 99 -9.49 9.60 -10.76
C ILE A 99 -10.96 9.76 -11.12
N ARG A 100 -11.24 9.93 -12.42
CA ARG A 100 -12.60 9.99 -12.98
C ARG A 100 -12.88 8.70 -13.75
N LYS A 101 -14.11 8.20 -13.68
CA LYS A 101 -14.57 7.10 -14.53
C LYS A 101 -15.41 7.68 -15.66
N ASN A 102 -15.12 7.27 -16.89
CA ASN A 102 -15.94 7.66 -18.04
C ASN A 102 -17.17 6.74 -18.20
N SER A 103 -17.99 6.99 -19.22
CA SER A 103 -19.18 6.18 -19.52
C SER A 103 -18.87 4.73 -19.93
N ARG A 104 -17.62 4.44 -20.30
CA ARG A 104 -17.12 3.10 -20.63
C ARG A 104 -16.52 2.37 -19.42
N GLY A 105 -16.48 3.01 -18.25
CA GLY A 105 -15.88 2.46 -17.04
C GLY A 105 -14.36 2.57 -16.97
N GLU A 106 -13.72 3.25 -17.94
CA GLU A 106 -12.28 3.47 -17.95
C GLU A 106 -11.91 4.53 -16.89
N SER A 107 -10.84 4.25 -16.14
CA SER A 107 -10.31 5.16 -15.14
C SER A 107 -9.30 6.11 -15.74
N GLN A 108 -9.61 7.41 -15.67
CA GLN A 108 -8.88 8.51 -16.27
C GLN A 108 -8.30 9.43 -15.19
N PRO A 109 -7.00 9.72 -15.20
CA PRO A 109 -6.40 10.61 -14.21
C PRO A 109 -6.64 12.06 -14.58
N ALA A 110 -6.86 12.90 -13.57
CA ALA A 110 -6.85 14.34 -13.69
C ALA A 110 -5.88 14.92 -12.66
N LEU A 111 -4.99 15.81 -13.10
CA LEU A 111 -3.95 16.42 -12.28
C LEU A 111 -4.10 17.94 -12.32
N ARG A 112 -4.61 18.53 -11.24
CA ARG A 112 -4.84 19.99 -11.08
C ARG A 112 -5.50 20.66 -12.30
N GLY A 113 -6.55 20.05 -12.85
CA GLY A 113 -7.29 20.59 -13.99
C GLY A 113 -6.75 20.16 -15.36
N SER A 114 -5.61 19.46 -15.41
CA SER A 114 -5.15 18.79 -16.63
C SER A 114 -5.97 17.51 -16.86
N GLU A 115 -6.39 17.31 -18.09
CA GLU A 115 -7.16 16.14 -18.55
C GLU A 115 -6.23 14.95 -18.83
N GLU A 116 -6.77 13.73 -18.94
CA GLU A 116 -5.99 12.50 -19.11
C GLU A 116 -5.05 12.54 -20.33
N ARG A 117 -5.43 13.24 -21.40
CA ARG A 117 -4.63 13.36 -22.63
C ARG A 117 -3.39 14.24 -22.48
N GLN A 118 -3.34 15.03 -21.41
CA GLN A 118 -2.23 15.93 -21.09
C GLN A 118 -1.28 15.31 -20.05
N ILE A 119 -1.56 14.07 -19.63
CA ILE A 119 -0.80 13.35 -18.62
C ILE A 119 -0.20 12.11 -19.28
N GLY A 120 1.12 12.03 -19.33
CA GLY A 120 1.80 10.85 -19.84
C GLY A 120 1.85 9.76 -18.79
N ILE A 121 1.50 8.52 -19.17
CA ILE A 121 1.59 7.37 -18.27
C ILE A 121 2.64 6.41 -18.80
N PHE A 122 3.63 6.09 -17.96
CA PHE A 122 4.80 5.32 -18.31
C PHE A 122 4.96 4.13 -17.36
N LEU A 123 5.36 3.00 -17.93
CA LEU A 123 5.76 1.80 -17.21
C LEU A 123 7.25 1.58 -17.47
N ASP A 124 8.09 1.74 -16.44
CA ASP A 124 9.56 1.71 -16.55
C ASP A 124 10.10 2.59 -17.69
N GLY A 125 9.47 3.75 -17.92
CA GLY A 125 9.83 4.70 -18.98
C GLY A 125 9.21 4.42 -20.36
N ILE A 126 8.44 3.34 -20.52
CA ILE A 126 7.74 3.01 -21.76
C ILE A 126 6.30 3.55 -21.68
N PRO A 127 5.84 4.38 -22.63
CA PRO A 127 4.48 4.91 -22.59
C PRO A 127 3.45 3.79 -22.80
N ILE A 128 2.46 3.72 -21.92
CA ILE A 128 1.32 2.79 -22.02
C ILE A 128 0.03 3.46 -22.53
N THR A 129 0.17 4.66 -23.07
CA THR A 129 -0.92 5.44 -23.67
C THR A 129 -1.14 5.02 -25.12
N ILE A 130 -2.40 4.94 -25.56
CA ILE A 130 -2.70 4.67 -26.98
C ILE A 130 -2.24 5.84 -27.86
N GLY A 131 -1.47 5.54 -28.92
CA GLY A 131 -0.78 6.58 -29.70
C GLY A 131 -1.68 7.61 -30.37
N TRP A 132 -2.94 7.27 -30.69
CA TRP A 132 -3.86 8.15 -31.41
C TRP A 132 -4.74 9.03 -30.50
N ASP A 133 -5.15 8.54 -29.33
CA ASP A 133 -6.06 9.26 -28.40
C ASP A 133 -5.35 9.66 -27.09
N HIS A 134 -4.11 9.20 -26.85
CA HIS A 134 -3.32 9.46 -25.63
C HIS A 134 -4.06 9.12 -24.32
N ARG A 135 -4.99 8.18 -24.37
CA ARG A 135 -5.73 7.67 -23.21
C ARG A 135 -5.12 6.35 -22.72
N SER A 136 -5.23 6.12 -21.41
CA SER A 136 -4.86 4.85 -20.80
C SER A 136 -5.86 4.57 -19.68
N ASP A 137 -6.30 3.32 -19.58
CA ASP A 137 -7.19 2.88 -18.52
C ASP A 137 -6.38 2.32 -17.35
N MET A 138 -6.38 3.05 -16.24
CA MET A 138 -5.65 2.69 -15.03
C MET A 138 -6.33 1.56 -14.24
N SER A 139 -7.59 1.22 -14.55
CA SER A 139 -8.28 0.12 -13.87
C SER A 139 -7.72 -1.25 -14.26
N ILE A 140 -7.12 -1.35 -15.45
CA ILE A 140 -6.64 -2.61 -16.04
C ILE A 140 -5.21 -2.95 -15.57
N VAL A 141 -4.41 -1.95 -15.19
CA VAL A 141 -3.00 -2.16 -14.83
C VAL A 141 -2.87 -2.64 -13.39
N PRO A 142 -2.43 -3.90 -13.15
CA PRO A 142 -2.22 -4.41 -11.81
C PRO A 142 -0.89 -3.91 -11.24
N MET A 143 -0.87 -3.61 -9.96
CA MET A 143 0.29 -3.06 -9.27
C MET A 143 0.95 -4.06 -8.30
N THR A 144 0.52 -5.32 -8.29
CA THR A 144 0.99 -6.37 -7.37
C THR A 144 2.50 -6.63 -7.40
N GLY A 145 3.16 -6.32 -8.53
CA GLY A 145 4.61 -6.45 -8.70
C GLY A 145 5.35 -5.12 -8.86
N ALA A 146 4.66 -3.99 -8.77
CA ALA A 146 5.28 -2.68 -8.90
C ALA A 146 5.95 -2.27 -7.58
N GLN A 147 7.09 -1.59 -7.68
CA GLN A 147 7.84 -1.10 -6.53
C GLN A 147 7.34 0.28 -6.08
N SER A 148 7.21 1.20 -7.03
CA SER A 148 6.81 2.56 -6.70
C SER A 148 6.04 3.21 -7.85
N VAL A 149 5.16 4.13 -7.50
CA VAL A 149 4.50 5.03 -8.42
C VAL A 149 5.00 6.43 -8.17
N ARG A 150 5.44 7.08 -9.23
CA ARG A 150 5.91 8.45 -9.20
C ARG A 150 5.01 9.32 -10.04
N VAL A 151 4.65 10.47 -9.48
CA VAL A 151 3.88 11.49 -10.18
C VAL A 151 4.71 12.75 -10.22
N VAL A 152 5.13 13.12 -11.42
CA VAL A 152 5.84 14.37 -11.69
C VAL A 152 4.83 15.39 -12.19
N ARG A 153 4.77 16.55 -11.53
CA ARG A 153 3.89 17.66 -11.88
C ARG A 153 4.66 18.68 -12.70
N GLY A 154 4.01 19.29 -13.68
CA GLY A 154 4.55 20.43 -14.43
C GLY A 154 5.09 20.04 -15.80
N SER A 155 5.90 20.92 -16.40
CA SER A 155 6.43 20.81 -17.75
C SER A 155 7.46 19.68 -17.89
N SER A 156 6.95 18.44 -17.93
CA SER A 156 7.72 17.21 -18.08
C SER A 156 7.94 16.82 -19.55
N SER A 157 7.44 17.63 -20.48
CA SER A 157 7.51 17.43 -21.92
C SER A 157 8.92 17.46 -22.52
N VAL A 158 9.90 18.02 -21.81
CA VAL A 158 11.30 17.97 -22.21
C VAL A 158 11.89 16.57 -22.05
N LEU A 159 11.49 15.84 -20.99
CA LEU A 159 12.05 14.52 -20.68
C LEU A 159 11.20 13.37 -21.24
N TYR A 160 9.87 13.55 -21.26
CA TYR A 160 8.93 12.48 -21.60
C TYR A 160 8.24 12.67 -22.95
N GLY A 161 8.48 13.79 -23.64
CA GLY A 161 7.95 14.05 -24.98
C GLY A 161 6.58 14.75 -25.00
N PRO A 162 5.87 14.74 -26.14
CA PRO A 162 4.62 15.48 -26.32
C PRO A 162 3.51 14.96 -25.39
N ASN A 163 2.45 15.77 -25.21
CA ASN A 163 1.24 15.39 -24.46
C ASN A 163 1.46 15.09 -22.95
N THR A 164 2.51 15.67 -22.35
CA THR A 164 2.83 15.53 -20.91
C THR A 164 2.86 16.87 -20.16
N ILE A 165 2.14 17.87 -20.68
CA ILE A 165 2.13 19.23 -20.12
C ILE A 165 1.51 19.30 -18.72
N GLY A 166 0.53 18.44 -18.43
CA GLY A 166 -0.11 18.36 -17.11
C GLY A 166 0.77 17.64 -16.09
N GLY A 167 1.53 16.66 -16.55
CA GLY A 167 2.48 15.89 -15.74
C GLY A 167 2.69 14.49 -16.28
N VAL A 168 3.42 13.70 -15.51
CA VAL A 168 3.78 12.32 -15.83
C VAL A 168 3.51 11.42 -14.64
N ILE A 169 2.87 10.29 -14.90
CA ILE A 169 2.72 9.18 -13.96
C ILE A 169 3.63 8.06 -14.44
N GLU A 170 4.60 7.70 -13.61
CA GLU A 170 5.61 6.71 -13.92
C GLU A 170 5.51 5.57 -12.90
N VAL A 171 5.46 4.35 -13.39
CA VAL A 171 5.43 3.14 -12.55
C VAL A 171 6.71 2.38 -12.71
N ASP A 172 7.33 2.10 -11.57
CA ASP A 172 8.62 1.45 -11.48
C ASP A 172 8.39 -0.01 -11.07
N ILE A 173 8.74 -0.96 -11.94
CA ILE A 173 8.74 -2.40 -11.62
C ILE A 173 10.17 -2.89 -11.39
N ALA A 174 11.08 -2.56 -12.32
CA ALA A 174 12.43 -3.13 -12.36
C ALA A 174 13.53 -2.29 -11.69
N ARG A 175 13.24 -1.02 -11.33
CA ARG A 175 14.25 -0.15 -10.72
C ARG A 175 14.60 -0.66 -9.32
N GLY A 176 15.88 -0.92 -9.06
CA GLY A 176 16.37 -1.47 -7.79
C GLY A 176 15.83 -0.72 -6.57
N PRO A 177 15.63 -1.41 -5.43
CA PRO A 177 14.97 -0.82 -4.30
C PRO A 177 15.81 0.32 -3.69
N SER A 178 15.17 1.48 -3.50
CA SER A 178 15.70 2.64 -2.76
C SER A 178 15.92 2.32 -1.28
N ARG A 179 15.30 1.26 -0.77
CA ARG A 179 15.31 0.83 0.64
C ARG A 179 15.64 -0.67 0.73
N PRO A 180 16.35 -1.13 1.79
CA PRO A 180 16.51 -2.56 2.06
C PRO A 180 15.16 -3.29 2.04
N ILE A 181 15.14 -4.46 1.38
CA ILE A 181 13.96 -5.31 1.20
C ILE A 181 13.29 -5.59 2.56
N PRO A 182 11.95 -5.64 2.63
CA PRO A 182 11.25 -6.09 3.83
C PRO A 182 11.84 -7.40 4.37
N GLU A 183 12.02 -7.46 5.69
CA GLU A 183 12.48 -8.65 6.43
C GLU A 183 11.58 -9.89 6.22
N ALA A 184 10.34 -9.68 5.76
CA ALA A 184 9.43 -10.71 5.27
C ALA A 184 9.51 -10.84 3.74
N PRO A 185 10.23 -11.84 3.19
CA PRO A 185 10.35 -12.04 1.75
C PRO A 185 9.06 -12.54 1.09
N VAL A 186 8.01 -12.80 1.85
CA VAL A 186 6.72 -13.28 1.35
C VAL A 186 5.61 -12.44 1.99
N SER A 187 4.74 -11.87 1.16
CA SER A 187 3.56 -11.15 1.59
C SER A 187 2.30 -11.80 1.00
N LEU A 188 1.29 -11.95 1.84
CA LEU A 188 -0.04 -12.38 1.46
C LEU A 188 -1.00 -11.27 1.87
N GLY A 189 -1.95 -10.94 1.00
CA GLY A 189 -2.95 -9.94 1.30
C GLY A 189 -4.33 -10.37 0.81
N LEU A 190 -5.34 -10.03 1.61
CA LEU A 190 -6.75 -10.23 1.30
C LEU A 190 -7.48 -8.92 1.61
N SER A 191 -8.39 -8.49 0.74
CA SER A 191 -9.19 -7.29 1.00
C SER A 191 -10.61 -7.42 0.48
N LEU A 192 -11.48 -6.65 1.13
CA LEU A 192 -12.87 -6.45 0.77
C LEU A 192 -13.06 -4.96 0.51
N GLU A 193 -13.47 -4.62 -0.70
CA GLU A 193 -13.77 -3.26 -1.11
C GLU A 193 -15.21 -2.90 -0.72
N GLU A 194 -15.48 -1.62 -0.40
CA GLU A 194 -16.82 -1.14 -0.03
C GLU A 194 -17.86 -1.40 -1.13
N ALA A 195 -17.43 -1.39 -2.40
CA ALA A 195 -18.23 -1.72 -3.55
C ALA A 195 -18.52 -3.24 -3.72
N GLY A 196 -18.11 -4.07 -2.75
CA GLY A 196 -18.30 -5.54 -2.79
C GLY A 196 -17.27 -6.27 -3.66
N GLY A 197 -16.14 -5.62 -3.98
CA GLY A 197 -14.99 -6.25 -4.63
C GLY A 197 -14.18 -7.09 -3.65
N THR A 198 -13.57 -8.16 -4.13
CA THR A 198 -12.63 -8.97 -3.35
C THR A 198 -11.29 -9.03 -4.05
N SER A 199 -10.19 -8.91 -3.30
CA SER A 199 -8.85 -9.10 -3.84
C SER A 199 -8.02 -10.02 -2.97
N LEU A 200 -7.19 -10.84 -3.63
CA LEU A 200 -6.19 -11.71 -3.04
C LEU A 200 -4.87 -11.45 -3.76
N SER A 201 -3.78 -11.29 -3.03
CA SER A 201 -2.42 -11.26 -3.60
C SER A 201 -1.44 -12.10 -2.81
N ALA A 202 -0.46 -12.63 -3.52
CA ALA A 202 0.75 -13.20 -2.97
C ALA A 202 1.95 -12.59 -3.69
N THR A 203 2.89 -12.00 -2.95
CA THR A 203 4.14 -11.45 -3.48
C THR A 203 5.32 -12.06 -2.75
N VAL A 204 6.39 -12.36 -3.49
CA VAL A 204 7.65 -12.90 -3.00
C VAL A 204 8.78 -12.00 -3.48
N ALA A 205 9.66 -11.61 -2.57
CA ALA A 205 10.83 -10.77 -2.81
C ALA A 205 12.07 -11.44 -2.20
N ARG A 206 13.16 -11.57 -2.96
CA ARG A 206 14.42 -12.17 -2.49
C ARG A 206 15.61 -11.33 -2.95
N SER A 207 16.51 -11.00 -2.01
CA SER A 207 17.84 -10.47 -2.35
C SER A 207 18.82 -11.62 -2.53
N ILE A 208 19.64 -11.55 -3.57
CA ILE A 208 20.80 -12.40 -3.77
C ILE A 208 22.01 -11.47 -3.79
N GLU A 209 22.91 -11.68 -2.83
CA GLU A 209 24.18 -10.98 -2.77
C GLU A 209 25.14 -11.65 -3.77
N VAL A 210 25.50 -10.91 -4.81
CA VAL A 210 26.50 -11.29 -5.81
C VAL A 210 27.80 -10.56 -5.43
N PRO A 211 29.00 -11.14 -5.64
CA PRO A 211 30.27 -10.58 -5.19
C PRO A 211 30.55 -9.09 -5.49
N ASN A 212 29.83 -8.46 -6.43
CA ASN A 212 29.93 -7.02 -6.73
C ASN A 212 28.57 -6.30 -6.86
N ALA A 213 27.43 -6.95 -6.56
CA ALA A 213 26.11 -6.37 -6.74
C ALA A 213 25.04 -7.06 -5.89
N ASN A 214 24.02 -6.31 -5.47
CA ASN A 214 22.83 -6.88 -4.85
C ASN A 214 21.74 -7.05 -5.91
N LEU A 215 21.38 -8.30 -6.21
CA LEU A 215 20.29 -8.62 -7.12
C LEU A 215 19.00 -8.81 -6.33
N VAL A 216 17.95 -8.10 -6.70
CA VAL A 216 16.63 -8.26 -6.07
C VAL A 216 15.66 -8.87 -7.06
N ILE A 217 15.11 -10.03 -6.71
CA ILE A 217 14.09 -10.73 -7.49
C ILE A 217 12.76 -10.54 -6.77
N ARG A 218 11.76 -10.01 -7.48
CA ARG A 218 10.38 -9.88 -7.00
C ARG A 218 9.42 -10.55 -7.97
N ALA A 219 8.46 -11.29 -7.44
CA ALA A 219 7.39 -11.91 -8.20
C ALA A 219 6.10 -11.79 -7.40
N GLY A 220 5.00 -11.40 -8.04
CA GLY A 220 3.70 -11.29 -7.37
C GLY A 220 2.57 -11.71 -8.28
N ALA A 221 1.57 -12.36 -7.70
CA ALA A 221 0.33 -12.74 -8.35
C ALA A 221 -0.83 -12.22 -7.54
N GLY A 222 -1.84 -11.69 -8.22
CA GLY A 222 -3.03 -11.16 -7.59
C GLY A 222 -4.27 -11.49 -8.40
N HIS A 223 -5.36 -11.79 -7.70
CA HIS A 223 -6.68 -11.96 -8.28
C HIS A 223 -7.62 -10.93 -7.65
N ARG A 224 -8.30 -10.16 -8.49
CA ARG A 224 -9.36 -9.23 -8.08
C ARG A 224 -10.66 -9.62 -8.78
N ALA A 225 -11.74 -9.67 -8.02
CA ALA A 225 -13.08 -9.88 -8.53
C ALA A 225 -13.98 -8.72 -8.11
N ASN A 226 -14.48 -7.95 -9.08
CA ASN A 226 -15.39 -6.84 -8.84
C ASN A 226 -16.80 -7.22 -9.29
N ARG A 227 -17.77 -7.14 -8.38
CA ARG A 227 -19.19 -7.22 -8.72
C ARG A 227 -19.60 -5.81 -9.14
N GLY A 228 -19.46 -5.49 -10.43
CA GLY A 228 -19.74 -4.17 -10.98
C GLY A 228 -21.20 -3.73 -10.71
N TYR A 229 -21.46 -3.14 -9.56
CA TYR A 229 -22.71 -2.47 -9.28
C TYR A 229 -22.66 -1.08 -9.90
N SER A 230 -23.56 -0.82 -10.84
CA SER A 230 -23.89 0.54 -11.23
C SER A 230 -24.40 1.27 -9.99
N ALA A 231 -23.73 2.35 -9.61
CA ALA A 231 -24.09 3.17 -8.45
C ALA A 231 -25.39 3.97 -8.70
N LEU A 232 -26.49 3.29 -9.04
CA LEU A 232 -27.83 3.87 -9.10
C LEU A 232 -28.50 3.96 -7.71
N LEU A 233 -27.86 3.43 -6.67
CA LEU A 233 -28.43 3.35 -5.32
C LEU A 233 -27.68 4.16 -4.25
N SER A 234 -26.62 4.90 -4.62
CA SER A 234 -26.02 5.85 -3.68
C SER A 234 -26.85 7.14 -3.63
N CYS A 235 -27.78 7.13 -2.68
CA CYS A 235 -28.28 8.28 -1.95
C CYS A 235 -29.35 9.18 -2.60
N ARG A 236 -30.59 8.68 -2.58
CA ARG A 236 -31.83 9.49 -2.63
C ARG A 236 -32.32 9.91 -1.23
N ARG A 237 -31.43 10.07 -0.25
CA ARG A 237 -31.84 10.42 1.12
C ARG A 237 -30.83 11.30 1.85
N CYS A 238 -30.80 12.57 1.45
CA CYS A 238 -30.50 13.71 2.32
C CYS A 238 -31.35 14.90 1.85
N SER A 239 -32.63 14.86 2.22
CA SER A 239 -33.54 16.01 2.18
C SER A 239 -34.77 15.64 3.01
N THR A 240 -34.73 15.94 4.30
CA THR A 240 -35.88 16.39 5.10
C THR A 240 -35.39 16.85 6.47
N SER A 241 -35.60 18.16 6.70
CA SER A 241 -35.66 18.95 7.95
C SER A 241 -34.58 18.77 9.00
#